data_AF-A0A7S1DWT6-F1
#
_entry.id   AF-A0A7S1DWT6-F1
#
_cell.length_a   1.000
_cell.length_b   1.000
_cell.length_c   1.000
_cell.angle_alpha   90.00
_cell.angle_beta   90.00
_cell.angle_gamma   90.00
#
_symmetry.space_group_name_H-M   'P 1'
#
loop_
_entity.id
_entity.type
_entity.pdbx_description
1 polymer ?
#
loop_
_entity_poly.entity_id
_entity_poly.type
_entity_poly.pdbx_seq_one_letter_code
_entity_poly.pdbx_strand_id
1 'polypeptide(L)'
;YGLALGYQSCILPVIIIAVIIFLSLKTSGMYGVALAALGMLANLSTCLTIDVYGPISDNAGGIAEMVEFPSSVRDKTDALDAAGNTTAAIGKGFAIGSAALVSLALFGAFITRASASMAEDKSLATAGVNLLSPIVFGSLVFGAMVPYWFSALTMKSVGQAANAMVKEVARQWAEIPGLCDSAGLDFHERQEARANGQVLVKPDYQACIEIATKASLREMIAPGILVICTPIIVGSFLGVQAVAGLLAGSVASSVQLAISMSNTGGAWDNAKKYTEKG
;
A
#
# COMPACT_ATOMS: atom_id res chain seq x y z
N TYR A 1 -3.85 13.63 -15.28
CA TYR A 1 -5.13 13.40 -14.59
C TYR A 1 -5.02 12.49 -13.37
N GLY A 2 -4.57 11.23 -13.49
CA GLY A 2 -4.51 10.29 -12.34
C GLY A 2 -3.78 10.81 -11.09
N LEU A 3 -2.54 11.32 -11.24
CA LEU A 3 -1.79 11.89 -10.10
C LEU A 3 -2.52 13.08 -9.45
N ALA A 4 -3.12 13.97 -10.25
CA ALA A 4 -3.88 15.10 -9.74
C ALA A 4 -5.11 14.65 -8.94
N LEU A 5 -5.81 13.60 -9.41
CA LEU A 5 -6.92 12.97 -8.68
C LEU A 5 -6.44 12.39 -7.35
N GLY A 6 -5.29 11.69 -7.33
CA GLY A 6 -4.69 11.19 -6.10
C GLY A 6 -4.42 12.30 -5.09
N TYR A 7 -3.80 13.41 -5.52
CA TYR A 7 -3.53 14.55 -4.64
C TYR A 7 -4.82 15.20 -4.12
N GLN A 8 -5.84 15.37 -4.97
CA GLN A 8 -7.14 15.89 -4.56
C GLN A 8 -7.86 14.96 -3.57
N SER A 9 -7.73 13.64 -3.75
CA SER A 9 -8.39 12.65 -2.91
C SER A 9 -7.92 12.64 -1.44
N CYS A 10 -6.79 13.28 -1.14
CA CYS A 10 -6.28 13.41 0.23
C CYS A 10 -7.03 14.45 1.05
N ILE A 11 -7.64 15.45 0.42
CA ILE A 11 -8.18 16.64 1.09
C ILE A 11 -9.24 16.27 2.12
N LEU A 12 -10.29 15.54 1.70
CA LEU A 12 -11.40 15.21 2.58
C LEU A 12 -11.01 14.22 3.69
N PRO A 13 -10.32 13.10 3.42
CA PRO A 13 -9.86 12.19 4.48
C PRO A 13 -8.97 12.87 5.52
N VAL A 14 -8.06 13.76 5.12
CA VAL A 14 -7.17 14.47 6.04
C VAL A 14 -7.96 15.45 6.92
N ILE A 15 -8.93 16.17 6.35
CA ILE A 15 -9.83 17.02 7.13
C ILE A 15 -10.60 16.19 8.16
N ILE A 16 -11.13 15.03 7.77
CA ILE A 16 -11.86 14.14 8.68
C ILE A 16 -10.95 13.66 9.81
N ILE A 17 -9.73 13.21 9.50
CA ILE A 17 -8.74 12.78 10.50
C ILE A 17 -8.41 13.94 11.45
N ALA A 18 -8.19 15.15 10.95
CA ALA A 18 -7.91 16.32 11.77
C ALA A 18 -9.07 16.66 12.73
N VAL A 19 -10.33 16.58 12.26
CA VAL A 19 -11.51 16.78 13.09
C VAL A 19 -11.61 15.69 14.18
N ILE A 20 -11.38 14.43 13.82
CA ILE A 20 -11.37 13.32 14.79
C ILE A 20 -10.31 13.58 15.86
N ILE A 21 -9.08 13.91 15.47
CA ILE A 21 -7.98 14.21 16.38
C ILE A 21 -8.36 15.35 17.33
N PHE A 22 -8.89 16.46 16.81
CA PHE A 22 -9.27 17.62 17.62
C PHE A 22 -10.36 17.27 18.65
N LEU A 23 -11.42 16.60 18.21
CA LEU A 23 -12.53 16.22 19.08
C LEU A 23 -12.08 15.21 20.15
N SER A 24 -11.33 14.18 19.75
CA SER A 24 -10.81 13.14 20.65
C SER A 24 -9.85 13.69 21.70
N LEU A 25 -8.93 14.58 21.30
CA LEU A 25 -8.00 15.21 22.23
C LEU A 25 -8.75 16.11 23.22
N LYS A 26 -9.77 16.84 22.77
CA LYS A 26 -10.57 17.72 23.62
C LYS A 26 -11.42 16.95 24.63
N THR A 27 -11.96 15.79 24.28
CA THR A 27 -12.86 15.01 25.15
C THR A 27 -12.11 14.13 26.14
N SER A 28 -11.02 13.48 25.74
CA SER A 28 -10.33 12.50 26.59
C SER A 28 -8.82 12.40 26.31
N GLY A 29 -8.21 13.45 25.76
CA GLY A 29 -6.77 13.49 25.48
C GLY A 29 -6.30 12.34 24.59
N MET A 30 -5.10 11.84 24.85
CA MET A 30 -4.49 10.74 24.07
C MET A 30 -5.28 9.43 24.19
N TYR A 31 -5.97 9.20 25.30
CA TYR A 31 -6.86 8.05 25.46
C TYR A 31 -8.09 8.16 24.54
N GLY A 32 -8.65 9.36 24.37
CA GLY A 32 -9.72 9.63 23.41
C GLY A 32 -9.29 9.37 21.96
N VAL A 33 -8.04 9.69 21.61
CA VAL A 33 -7.47 9.39 20.28
C VAL A 33 -7.34 7.88 20.08
N ALA A 34 -6.85 7.16 21.09
CA ALA A 34 -6.77 5.70 21.05
C ALA A 34 -8.15 5.04 20.86
N LEU A 35 -9.17 5.52 21.59
CA LEU A 35 -10.54 5.04 21.45
C LEU A 35 -11.14 5.38 20.08
N ALA A 36 -10.84 6.55 19.51
CA ALA A 36 -11.30 6.87 18.16
C ALA A 36 -10.64 5.98 17.10
N ALA A 37 -9.37 5.64 17.27
CA ALA A 37 -8.70 4.68 16.41
C ALA A 37 -9.36 3.29 16.49
N LEU A 38 -9.70 2.84 17.71
CA LEU A 38 -10.44 1.60 17.92
C LEU A 38 -11.85 1.68 17.31
N GLY A 39 -12.54 2.82 17.45
CA GLY A 39 -13.85 3.07 16.86
C GLY A 39 -13.85 2.97 15.33
N MET A 40 -12.80 3.50 14.67
CA MET A 40 -12.62 3.36 13.22
C MET A 40 -12.46 1.88 12.81
N LEU A 41 -11.86 1.06 13.66
CA LEU A 41 -11.66 -0.38 13.45
C LEU A 41 -12.76 -1.25 14.08
N ALA A 42 -13.82 -0.68 14.67
CA ALA A 42 -14.86 -1.46 15.34
C ALA A 42 -15.57 -2.43 14.37
N ASN A 43 -15.66 -2.05 13.09
CA ASN A 43 -16.25 -2.86 12.02
C ASN A 43 -15.17 -3.53 11.16
N LEU A 44 -13.98 -3.82 11.72
CA LEU A 44 -12.86 -4.39 10.98
C LEU A 44 -13.21 -5.70 10.27
N SER A 45 -14.01 -6.57 10.90
CA SER A 45 -14.45 -7.83 10.28
C SER A 45 -15.16 -7.59 8.94
N THR A 46 -16.09 -6.63 8.90
CA THR A 46 -16.78 -6.25 7.66
C THR A 46 -15.82 -5.61 6.65
N CYS A 47 -14.92 -4.73 7.10
CA CYS A 47 -13.93 -4.10 6.23
C CYS A 47 -13.01 -5.13 5.57
N LEU A 48 -12.52 -6.12 6.32
CA LEU A 48 -11.72 -7.21 5.78
C LEU A 48 -12.52 -8.11 4.84
N THR A 49 -13.80 -8.36 5.14
CA THR A 49 -14.66 -9.18 4.28
C THR A 49 -14.81 -8.55 2.90
N ILE A 50 -15.07 -7.25 2.82
CA ILE A 50 -15.22 -6.56 1.54
C ILE A 50 -13.89 -6.35 0.82
N ASP A 51 -12.77 -6.23 1.54
CA ASP A 51 -11.43 -6.10 0.95
C ASP A 51 -10.98 -7.44 0.33
N VAL A 52 -11.07 -8.54 1.10
CA VAL A 52 -10.71 -9.90 0.65
C VAL A 52 -11.61 -10.39 -0.49
N TYR A 53 -12.84 -9.91 -0.57
CA TYR A 53 -13.73 -10.17 -1.71
C TYR A 53 -13.11 -9.79 -3.07
N GLY A 54 -12.27 -8.74 -3.12
CA GLY A 54 -11.66 -8.27 -4.36
C GLY A 54 -10.68 -9.29 -4.97
N PRO A 55 -9.61 -9.68 -4.27
CA PRO A 55 -8.66 -10.68 -4.75
C PRO A 55 -9.27 -12.06 -5.05
N ILE A 56 -10.37 -12.43 -4.37
CA ILE A 56 -11.11 -13.66 -4.70
C ILE A 56 -11.77 -13.53 -6.08
N SER A 57 -12.40 -12.38 -6.34
CA SER A 57 -13.09 -12.09 -7.60
C SER A 57 -12.12 -11.98 -8.79
N ASP A 58 -10.96 -11.34 -8.58
CA ASP A 58 -9.88 -11.25 -9.57
C ASP A 58 -9.36 -12.65 -9.97
N ASN A 59 -9.02 -13.49 -8.98
CA ASN A 59 -8.60 -14.87 -9.24
C ASN A 59 -9.69 -15.70 -9.93
N ALA A 60 -10.96 -15.52 -9.57
CA ALA A 60 -12.06 -16.19 -10.25
C ALA A 60 -12.14 -15.81 -11.73
N GLY A 61 -11.93 -14.53 -12.07
CA GLY A 61 -11.85 -14.07 -13.45
C GLY A 61 -10.63 -14.65 -14.18
N GLY A 62 -9.46 -14.65 -13.55
CA GLY A 62 -8.25 -15.24 -14.12
C GLY A 62 -8.40 -16.74 -14.41
N ILE A 63 -9.02 -17.48 -13.48
CA ILE A 63 -9.35 -18.90 -13.70
C ILE A 63 -10.32 -19.05 -14.86
N ALA A 64 -11.41 -18.27 -14.89
CA ALA A 64 -12.41 -18.33 -15.97
C ALA A 64 -11.78 -18.12 -17.36
N GLU A 65 -10.81 -17.21 -17.47
CA GLU A 65 -10.04 -16.98 -18.70
C GLU A 65 -9.12 -18.17 -19.03
N MET A 66 -8.36 -18.67 -18.06
CA MET A 66 -7.42 -19.79 -18.25
C MET A 66 -8.11 -21.11 -18.60
N VAL A 67 -9.33 -21.36 -18.08
CA VAL A 67 -10.11 -22.56 -18.41
C VAL A 67 -11.05 -22.37 -19.60
N GLU A 68 -10.99 -21.21 -20.27
CA GLU A 68 -11.79 -20.92 -21.47
C GLU A 68 -13.30 -21.08 -21.21
N PHE A 69 -13.81 -20.40 -20.16
CA PHE A 69 -15.25 -20.29 -19.94
C PHE A 69 -15.92 -19.29 -20.90
N PRO A 70 -17.25 -19.39 -21.13
CA PRO A 70 -17.97 -18.44 -21.98
C PRO A 70 -17.81 -17.00 -21.49
N SER A 71 -17.77 -16.04 -22.44
CA SER A 71 -17.61 -14.61 -22.14
C SER A 71 -18.57 -14.08 -21.08
N SER A 72 -19.81 -14.57 -21.03
CA SER A 72 -20.79 -14.22 -20.00
C SER A 72 -20.35 -14.51 -18.55
N VAL A 73 -19.41 -15.43 -18.34
CA VAL A 73 -18.79 -15.69 -17.02
C VAL A 73 -17.73 -14.63 -16.74
N ARG A 74 -16.90 -14.30 -17.73
CA ARG A 74 -15.87 -13.26 -17.63
C ARG A 74 -16.49 -11.88 -17.38
N ASP A 75 -17.56 -11.53 -18.08
CA ASP A 75 -18.32 -10.29 -17.87
C ASP A 75 -18.80 -10.14 -16.41
N LYS A 76 -19.26 -11.24 -15.82
CA LYS A 76 -19.68 -11.27 -14.41
C LYS A 76 -18.48 -11.12 -13.48
N THR A 77 -17.39 -11.84 -13.71
CA THR A 77 -16.19 -11.70 -12.86
C THR A 77 -15.55 -10.32 -12.98
N ASP A 78 -15.54 -9.70 -14.16
CA ASP A 78 -15.03 -8.33 -14.36
C ASP A 78 -15.91 -7.26 -13.70
N ALA A 79 -17.22 -7.52 -13.58
CA ALA A 79 -18.09 -6.69 -12.75
C ALA A 79 -17.76 -6.83 -11.25
N LEU A 80 -17.53 -8.05 -10.78
CA LEU A 80 -17.18 -8.32 -9.38
C LEU A 80 -15.81 -7.77 -9.00
N ASP A 81 -14.82 -7.94 -9.88
CA ASP A 81 -13.44 -7.48 -9.73
C ASP A 81 -13.35 -5.93 -9.77
N ALA A 82 -14.13 -5.26 -10.63
CA ALA A 82 -14.24 -3.80 -10.59
C ALA A 82 -14.80 -3.28 -9.25
N ALA A 83 -15.76 -3.98 -8.65
CA ALA A 83 -16.23 -3.67 -7.29
C ALA A 83 -15.12 -3.96 -6.25
N GLY A 84 -14.38 -5.06 -6.41
CA GLY A 84 -13.23 -5.44 -5.59
C GLY A 84 -12.12 -4.39 -5.54
N ASN A 85 -11.79 -3.76 -6.67
CA ASN A 85 -10.84 -2.65 -6.73
C ASN A 85 -11.26 -1.46 -5.85
N THR A 86 -12.56 -1.18 -5.83
CA THR A 86 -13.12 -0.10 -5.04
C THR A 86 -13.10 -0.44 -3.56
N THR A 87 -13.45 -1.67 -3.19
CA THR A 87 -13.38 -2.12 -1.78
C THR A 87 -11.95 -2.21 -1.27
N ALA A 88 -10.98 -2.57 -2.11
CA ALA A 88 -9.55 -2.53 -1.78
C ALA A 88 -9.05 -1.10 -1.53
N ALA A 89 -9.52 -0.11 -2.30
CA ALA A 89 -9.20 1.29 -2.03
C ALA A 89 -9.80 1.78 -0.71
N ILE A 90 -11.04 1.37 -0.39
CA ILE A 90 -11.69 1.65 0.90
C ILE A 90 -10.90 1.00 2.05
N GLY A 91 -10.50 -0.27 1.91
CA GLY A 91 -9.70 -1.00 2.89
C GLY A 91 -8.37 -0.30 3.19
N LYS A 92 -7.66 0.15 2.15
CA LYS A 92 -6.44 0.97 2.28
C LYS A 92 -6.71 2.29 3.01
N GLY A 93 -7.81 2.97 2.69
CA GLY A 93 -8.22 4.19 3.38
C GLY A 93 -8.46 3.99 4.88
N PHE A 94 -9.18 2.92 5.26
CA PHE A 94 -9.37 2.53 6.66
C PHE A 94 -8.06 2.19 7.37
N ALA A 95 -7.17 1.45 6.70
CA ALA A 95 -5.85 1.11 7.25
C ALA A 95 -5.01 2.38 7.48
N ILE A 96 -4.98 3.32 6.53
CA ILE A 96 -4.21 4.57 6.65
C ILE A 96 -4.79 5.47 7.75
N GLY A 97 -6.11 5.66 7.77
CA GLY A 97 -6.79 6.50 8.75
C GLY A 97 -6.61 5.97 10.18
N SER A 98 -6.80 4.67 10.38
CA SER A 98 -6.62 4.04 11.68
C SER A 98 -5.14 4.06 12.10
N ALA A 99 -4.21 3.79 11.18
CA ALA A 99 -2.78 3.89 11.44
C ALA A 99 -2.38 5.32 11.86
N ALA A 100 -2.95 6.37 11.25
CA ALA A 100 -2.68 7.75 11.65
C ALA A 100 -3.13 8.04 13.09
N LEU A 101 -4.35 7.61 13.46
CA LEU A 101 -4.90 7.79 14.80
C LEU A 101 -4.15 6.96 15.85
N VAL A 102 -3.86 5.69 15.57
CA VAL A 102 -3.05 4.83 16.45
C VAL A 102 -1.65 5.42 16.60
N SER A 103 -1.02 5.91 15.53
CA SER A 103 0.30 6.51 15.60
C SER A 103 0.32 7.73 16.50
N LEU A 104 -0.72 8.57 16.47
CA LEU A 104 -0.83 9.71 17.39
C LEU A 104 -1.01 9.26 18.85
N ALA A 105 -1.82 8.22 19.09
CA ALA A 105 -1.98 7.65 20.43
C ALA A 105 -0.66 7.06 20.97
N LEU A 106 0.06 6.30 20.14
CA LEU A 106 1.38 5.74 20.45
C LEU A 106 2.42 6.83 20.63
N PHE A 107 2.33 7.94 19.88
CA PHE A 107 3.18 9.11 20.08
C PHE A 107 2.96 9.72 21.46
N GLY A 108 1.71 9.90 21.89
CA GLY A 108 1.39 10.32 23.25
C GLY A 108 1.95 9.35 24.31
N ALA A 109 1.78 8.04 24.11
CA ALA A 109 2.34 7.03 25.00
C ALA A 109 3.88 7.05 25.05
N PHE A 110 4.52 7.27 23.91
CA PHE A 110 5.98 7.44 23.80
C PHE A 110 6.45 8.65 24.60
N ILE A 111 5.79 9.81 24.47
CA ILE A 111 6.12 11.01 25.24
C ILE A 111 6.03 10.75 26.74
N THR A 112 4.94 10.12 27.20
CA THR A 112 4.78 9.76 28.62
C THR A 112 5.87 8.80 29.09
N ARG A 113 6.17 7.76 28.29
CA ARG A 113 7.16 6.75 28.69
C ARG A 113 8.58 7.29 28.69
N ALA A 114 8.94 8.10 27.71
CA ALA A 114 10.24 8.76 27.61
C ALA A 114 10.44 9.74 28.79
N SER A 115 9.39 10.49 29.14
CA SER A 115 9.40 11.43 30.26
C SER A 115 9.67 10.76 31.61
N ALA A 116 9.18 9.54 31.82
CA ALA A 116 9.40 8.77 33.05
C ALA A 116 10.88 8.40 33.30
N SER A 117 11.76 8.58 32.31
CA SER A 117 13.20 8.34 32.41
C SER A 117 14.03 9.63 32.34
N MET A 118 13.37 10.79 32.42
CA MET A 118 13.99 12.12 32.39
C MET A 118 13.79 12.83 33.73
N ALA A 119 14.64 13.82 34.01
CA ALA A 119 14.42 14.74 35.12
C ALA A 119 13.12 15.55 34.89
N GLU A 120 12.40 15.86 35.95
CA GLU A 120 11.04 16.42 35.92
C GLU A 120 10.96 17.77 35.17
N ASP A 121 12.04 18.56 35.24
CA ASP A 121 12.24 19.84 34.55
C ASP A 121 12.50 19.71 33.04
N LYS A 122 12.94 18.52 32.58
CA LYS A 122 13.24 18.20 31.17
C LYS A 122 12.29 17.18 30.57
N SER A 123 11.30 16.74 31.33
CA SER A 123 10.30 15.79 30.91
C SER A 123 9.52 16.33 29.70
N LEU A 124 9.38 15.50 28.66
CA LEU A 124 8.62 15.83 27.46
C LEU A 124 7.13 16.03 27.76
N ALA A 125 6.61 15.44 28.84
CA ALA A 125 5.23 15.58 29.27
C ALA A 125 4.95 16.95 29.90
N THR A 126 5.94 17.54 30.57
CA THR A 126 5.82 18.84 31.26
C THR A 126 6.26 20.01 30.37
N ALA A 127 7.39 19.85 29.67
CA ALA A 127 7.96 20.87 28.79
C ALA A 127 7.35 20.86 27.38
N GLY A 128 6.70 19.76 26.99
CA GLY A 128 6.17 19.56 25.64
C GLY A 128 7.27 19.33 24.59
N VAL A 129 6.83 19.03 23.36
CA VAL A 129 7.73 18.91 22.20
C VAL A 129 7.82 20.28 21.52
N ASN A 130 8.91 21.00 21.76
CA ASN A 130 9.12 22.32 21.17
C ASN A 130 9.57 22.20 19.70
N LEU A 131 8.69 22.55 18.76
CA LEU A 131 8.97 22.58 17.32
C LEU A 131 10.06 23.59 16.92
N LEU A 132 10.33 24.60 17.74
CA LEU A 132 11.42 25.56 17.48
C LEU A 132 12.80 25.04 17.93
N SER A 133 12.86 23.86 18.58
CA SER A 133 14.13 23.20 18.87
C SER A 133 14.77 22.73 17.56
N PRO A 134 16.05 23.08 17.28
CA PRO A 134 16.74 22.64 16.06
C PRO A 134 16.76 21.12 15.89
N ILE A 135 16.88 20.38 17.00
CA ILE A 135 16.88 18.92 16.99
C ILE A 135 15.51 18.39 16.58
N VAL A 136 14.44 18.90 17.19
CA VAL A 136 13.07 18.45 16.90
C VAL A 136 12.69 18.79 15.46
N PHE A 137 12.92 20.03 15.02
CA PHE A 137 12.56 20.46 13.67
C PHE A 137 13.38 19.74 12.60
N GLY A 138 14.70 19.59 12.81
CA GLY A 138 15.56 18.84 11.92
C GLY A 138 15.13 17.38 11.77
N SER A 139 14.81 16.72 12.88
CA SER A 139 14.29 15.36 12.85
C SER A 139 12.89 15.25 12.27
N LEU A 140 12.05 16.28 12.40
CA LEU A 140 10.73 16.33 11.75
C LEU A 140 10.86 16.35 10.23
N VAL A 141 11.72 17.22 9.69
CA VAL A 141 11.97 17.26 8.25
C VAL A 141 12.56 15.94 7.76
N PHE A 142 13.51 15.37 8.51
CA PHE A 142 14.06 14.05 8.20
C PHE A 142 12.98 12.95 8.22
N GLY A 143 12.12 12.93 9.25
CA GLY A 143 11.01 11.98 9.38
C GLY A 143 10.00 12.11 8.25
N ALA A 144 9.69 13.34 7.80
CA ALA A 144 8.81 13.57 6.67
C ALA A 144 9.38 13.02 5.34
N MET A 145 10.70 12.88 5.22
CA MET A 145 11.37 12.30 4.05
C MET A 145 11.36 10.76 4.06
N VAL A 146 11.35 10.12 5.24
CA VAL A 146 11.42 8.65 5.36
C VAL A 146 10.36 7.92 4.52
N PRO A 147 9.07 8.32 4.48
CA PRO A 147 8.07 7.71 3.60
C PRO A 147 8.43 7.79 2.12
N TYR A 148 9.03 8.89 1.66
CA TYR A 148 9.47 9.04 0.28
C TYR A 148 10.65 8.13 -0.04
N TRP A 149 11.60 7.98 0.91
CA TRP A 149 12.70 7.04 0.74
C TRP A 149 12.21 5.59 0.69
N PHE A 150 11.27 5.22 1.56
CA PHE A 150 10.61 3.92 1.53
C PHE A 150 9.92 3.66 0.18
N SER A 151 9.15 4.64 -0.32
CA SER A 151 8.50 4.55 -1.62
C SER A 151 9.51 4.44 -2.77
N ALA A 152 10.60 5.19 -2.74
CA ALA A 152 11.64 5.10 -3.77
C ALA A 152 12.29 3.72 -3.84
N LEU A 153 12.58 3.09 -2.68
CA LEU A 153 13.11 1.74 -2.62
C LEU A 153 12.12 0.74 -3.22
N THR A 154 10.89 0.72 -2.71
CA THR A 154 9.87 -0.25 -3.15
C THR A 154 9.49 -0.09 -4.62
N MET A 155 9.32 1.14 -5.12
CA MET A 155 9.02 1.39 -6.54
C MET A 155 10.17 0.96 -7.45
N LYS A 156 11.43 1.23 -7.06
CA LYS A 156 12.60 0.80 -7.84
C LYS A 156 12.69 -0.72 -7.89
N SER A 157 12.49 -1.40 -6.77
CA SER A 157 12.52 -2.86 -6.69
C SER A 157 11.44 -3.50 -7.58
N VAL A 158 10.20 -2.98 -7.55
CA VAL A 158 9.14 -3.43 -8.46
C VAL A 158 9.50 -3.17 -9.92
N GLY A 159 10.04 -1.98 -10.25
CA GLY A 159 10.45 -1.66 -11.62
C GLY A 159 11.56 -2.58 -12.16
N GLN A 160 12.52 -2.98 -11.32
CA GLN A 160 13.55 -3.93 -11.71
C GLN A 160 12.98 -5.34 -11.92
N ALA A 161 12.13 -5.82 -11.01
CA ALA A 161 11.48 -7.12 -11.14
C ALA A 161 10.56 -7.20 -12.36
N ALA A 162 9.78 -6.14 -12.61
CA ALA A 162 8.91 -6.04 -13.78
C ALA A 162 9.69 -6.04 -15.09
N ASN A 163 10.81 -5.31 -15.17
CA ASN A 163 11.68 -5.34 -16.35
C ASN A 163 12.28 -6.73 -16.61
N ALA A 164 12.66 -7.45 -15.55
CA ALA A 164 13.12 -8.84 -15.67
C ALA A 164 11.99 -9.76 -16.16
N MET A 165 10.78 -9.59 -15.62
CA MET A 165 9.58 -10.33 -16.05
C MET A 165 9.27 -10.10 -17.54
N VAL A 166 9.28 -8.83 -17.99
CA VAL A 166 9.03 -8.49 -19.40
C VAL A 166 10.06 -9.13 -20.32
N LYS A 167 11.34 -9.09 -19.95
CA LYS A 167 12.41 -9.74 -20.73
C LYS A 167 12.25 -11.25 -20.78
N GLU A 168 11.84 -11.87 -19.68
CA GLU A 168 11.61 -13.32 -19.65
C GLU A 168 10.41 -13.73 -20.50
N VAL A 169 9.29 -13.01 -20.42
CA VAL A 169 8.12 -13.26 -21.29
C VAL A 169 8.51 -13.09 -22.76
N ALA A 170 9.25 -12.03 -23.10
CA ALA A 170 9.73 -11.80 -24.47
C ALA A 170 10.70 -12.90 -24.95
N ARG A 171 11.58 -13.39 -24.07
CA ARG A 171 12.47 -14.52 -24.36
C ARG A 171 11.66 -15.79 -24.64
N GLN A 172 10.67 -16.09 -23.80
CA GLN A 172 9.81 -17.26 -24.00
C GLN A 172 9.08 -17.19 -25.34
N TRP A 173 8.54 -16.03 -25.71
CA TRP A 173 7.90 -15.82 -27.01
C TRP A 173 8.86 -16.04 -28.19
N ALA A 174 10.11 -15.58 -28.08
CA ALA A 174 11.09 -15.69 -29.15
C ALA A 174 11.74 -17.08 -29.28
N GLU A 175 11.96 -17.76 -28.16
CA GLU A 175 12.79 -18.97 -28.10
C GLU A 175 11.98 -20.27 -27.97
N ILE A 176 10.78 -20.26 -27.39
CA ILE A 176 9.96 -21.47 -27.24
C ILE A 176 9.19 -21.73 -28.55
N PRO A 177 9.51 -22.80 -29.31
CA PRO A 177 8.87 -23.06 -30.60
C PRO A 177 7.37 -23.28 -30.44
N GLY A 178 6.56 -22.62 -31.27
CA GLY A 178 5.10 -22.73 -31.27
C GLY A 178 4.38 -22.01 -30.12
N LEU A 179 5.11 -21.31 -29.22
CA LEU A 179 4.48 -20.56 -28.14
C LEU A 179 3.76 -19.31 -28.67
N CYS A 180 4.36 -18.53 -29.58
CA CYS A 180 3.68 -17.38 -30.19
C CYS A 180 2.38 -17.81 -30.88
N ASP A 181 2.43 -18.90 -31.64
CA ASP A 181 1.27 -19.44 -32.34
C ASP A 181 0.19 -19.95 -31.39
N SER A 182 0.53 -20.29 -30.14
CA SER A 182 -0.42 -20.77 -29.12
C SER A 182 -0.93 -19.65 -28.21
N ALA A 183 -0.07 -18.69 -27.86
CA ALA A 183 -0.33 -17.62 -26.89
C ALA A 183 -0.98 -16.38 -27.51
N GLY A 184 -0.86 -16.20 -28.83
CA GLY A 184 -1.48 -15.11 -29.57
C GLY A 184 -2.94 -15.35 -30.00
N LEU A 185 -3.44 -16.57 -29.82
CA LEU A 185 -4.78 -16.97 -30.26
C LEU A 185 -5.87 -16.44 -29.33
N ASP A 186 -6.94 -15.92 -29.91
CA ASP A 186 -8.15 -15.60 -29.17
C ASP A 186 -8.90 -16.85 -28.69
N PHE A 187 -10.02 -16.68 -27.99
CA PHE A 187 -10.82 -17.79 -27.47
C PHE A 187 -11.34 -18.72 -28.57
N HIS A 188 -11.85 -18.16 -29.67
CA HIS A 188 -12.44 -18.93 -30.77
C HIS A 188 -11.36 -19.66 -31.55
N GLU A 189 -10.24 -18.99 -31.80
CA GLU A 189 -9.06 -19.56 -32.46
C GLU A 189 -8.45 -20.72 -31.65
N ARG A 190 -8.40 -20.62 -30.31
CA ARG A 190 -7.93 -21.73 -29.44
C ARG A 190 -8.87 -22.94 -29.48
N GLN A 191 -10.19 -22.71 -29.48
CA GLN A 191 -11.18 -23.78 -29.58
C GLN A 191 -11.08 -24.49 -30.94
N GLU A 192 -10.95 -23.74 -32.03
CA GLU A 192 -10.78 -24.27 -33.38
C GLU A 192 -9.46 -25.05 -33.53
N ALA A 193 -8.35 -24.50 -33.03
CA ALA A 193 -7.05 -25.17 -33.01
C ALA A 193 -7.13 -26.53 -32.30
N ARG A 194 -7.80 -26.61 -31.14
CA ARG A 194 -8.01 -27.87 -30.42
C ARG A 194 -8.94 -28.83 -31.15
N ALA A 195 -10.02 -28.33 -31.75
CA ALA A 195 -10.93 -29.14 -32.56
C ALA A 195 -10.22 -29.76 -33.77
N ASN A 196 -9.24 -29.05 -34.33
CA ASN A 196 -8.36 -29.51 -35.40
C ASN A 196 -7.18 -30.38 -34.89
N GLY A 197 -7.12 -30.69 -33.60
CA GLY A 197 -6.12 -31.57 -32.99
C GLY A 197 -4.75 -30.92 -32.72
N GLN A 198 -4.62 -29.59 -32.80
CA GLN A 198 -3.38 -28.91 -32.42
C GLN A 198 -3.17 -28.96 -30.90
N VAL A 199 -1.93 -29.26 -30.51
CA VAL A 199 -1.50 -29.22 -29.11
C VAL A 199 -0.94 -27.83 -28.81
N LEU A 200 -1.60 -27.10 -27.91
CA LEU A 200 -1.13 -25.79 -27.47
C LEU A 200 0.14 -25.93 -26.63
N VAL A 201 1.16 -25.15 -26.98
CA VAL A 201 2.44 -25.12 -26.26
C VAL A 201 2.27 -24.39 -24.94
N LYS A 202 2.72 -25.00 -23.85
CA LYS A 202 2.64 -24.41 -22.51
C LYS A 202 3.83 -23.47 -22.25
N PRO A 203 3.60 -22.25 -21.75
CA PRO A 203 4.69 -21.36 -21.33
C PRO A 203 5.36 -21.88 -20.05
N ASP A 204 6.56 -21.38 -19.76
CA ASP A 204 7.28 -21.67 -18.53
C ASP A 204 6.86 -20.69 -17.43
N TYR A 205 5.86 -21.11 -16.64
CA TYR A 205 5.39 -20.35 -15.48
C TYR A 205 6.43 -20.27 -14.36
N GLN A 206 7.28 -21.30 -14.21
CA GLN A 206 8.22 -21.41 -13.11
C GLN A 206 9.29 -20.31 -13.20
N ALA A 207 9.80 -20.03 -14.40
CA ALA A 207 10.75 -18.93 -14.62
C ALA A 207 10.20 -17.58 -14.13
N CYS A 208 8.94 -17.26 -14.47
CA CYS A 208 8.27 -16.04 -14.02
C CYS A 208 8.11 -16.01 -12.48
N ILE A 209 7.66 -17.12 -11.88
CA ILE A 209 7.52 -17.26 -10.43
C ILE A 209 8.86 -17.05 -9.72
N GLU A 210 9.95 -17.62 -10.25
CA GLU A 210 11.28 -17.48 -9.67
C GLU A 210 11.79 -16.04 -9.69
N ILE A 211 11.56 -15.30 -10.78
CA ILE A 211 11.95 -13.89 -10.89
C ILE A 211 11.26 -13.07 -9.79
N ALA A 212 9.93 -13.20 -9.67
CA ALA A 212 9.16 -12.48 -8.66
C ALA A 212 9.54 -12.88 -7.22
N THR A 213 9.78 -14.17 -6.99
CA THR A 213 10.17 -14.71 -5.68
C THR A 213 11.56 -14.24 -5.26
N LYS A 214 12.56 -14.37 -6.12
CA LYS A 214 13.93 -13.94 -5.82
C LYS A 214 14.01 -12.44 -5.60
N ALA A 215 13.30 -11.66 -6.42
CA ALA A 215 13.24 -10.21 -6.27
C ALA A 215 12.55 -9.80 -4.96
N SER A 216 11.35 -10.32 -4.67
CA SER A 216 10.63 -9.94 -3.45
C SER A 216 11.40 -10.29 -2.17
N LEU A 217 12.00 -11.49 -2.10
CA LEU A 217 12.78 -11.92 -0.93
C LEU A 217 14.01 -11.05 -0.65
N ARG A 218 14.72 -10.66 -1.71
CA ARG A 218 15.92 -9.82 -1.59
C ARG A 218 15.57 -8.37 -1.28
N GLU A 219 14.59 -7.83 -2.00
CA GLU A 219 14.31 -6.40 -2.02
C GLU A 219 13.48 -5.94 -0.81
N MET A 220 12.76 -6.83 -0.11
CA MET A 220 12.02 -6.48 1.11
C MET A 220 12.93 -6.08 2.28
N ILE A 221 14.20 -6.49 2.27
CA ILE A 221 15.14 -6.31 3.38
C ILE A 221 15.44 -4.82 3.60
N ALA A 222 15.78 -4.08 2.54
CA ALA A 222 16.20 -2.69 2.67
C ALA A 222 15.10 -1.74 3.21
N PRO A 223 13.84 -1.78 2.70
CA PRO A 223 12.73 -1.03 3.28
C PRO A 223 12.43 -1.45 4.73
N GLY A 224 12.56 -2.74 5.07
CA GLY A 224 12.38 -3.23 6.43
C GLY A 224 13.42 -2.68 7.41
N ILE A 225 14.70 -2.72 7.03
CA ILE A 225 15.80 -2.13 7.81
C ILE A 225 15.56 -0.62 7.99
N LEU A 226 15.16 0.08 6.92
CA LEU A 226 14.86 1.51 7.01
C LEU A 226 13.83 1.81 8.11
N VAL A 227 12.69 1.10 8.12
CA VAL A 227 11.62 1.35 9.09
C VAL A 227 12.04 0.99 10.52
N ILE A 228 12.69 -0.16 10.71
CA ILE A 228 13.06 -0.65 12.05
C ILE A 228 14.23 0.14 12.64
N CYS A 229 15.29 0.38 11.86
CA CYS A 229 16.51 0.99 12.36
C CYS A 229 16.42 2.50 12.50
N THR A 230 15.60 3.20 11.72
CA THR A 230 15.51 4.68 11.78
C THR A 230 15.22 5.21 13.20
N PRO A 231 14.14 4.81 13.90
CA PRO A 231 13.87 5.32 15.25
C PRO A 231 14.94 4.89 16.27
N ILE A 232 15.57 3.72 16.10
CA ILE A 232 16.65 3.25 16.97
C ILE A 232 17.89 4.13 16.81
N ILE A 233 18.34 4.35 15.57
CA ILE A 233 19.51 5.18 15.27
C ILE A 233 19.26 6.62 15.73
N VAL A 234 18.13 7.22 15.35
CA VAL A 234 17.80 8.59 15.77
C VAL A 234 17.71 8.70 17.30
N GLY A 235 17.10 7.73 17.97
CA GLY A 235 17.00 7.70 19.43
C GLY A 235 18.34 7.55 20.14
N SER A 236 19.21 6.67 19.65
CA SER A 236 20.53 6.42 20.26
C SER A 236 21.50 7.58 20.07
N PHE A 237 21.48 8.28 18.92
CA PHE A 237 22.45 9.35 18.63
C PHE A 237 21.94 10.76 18.95
N LEU A 238 20.65 11.03 18.74
CA LEU A 238 20.06 12.38 18.86
C LEU A 238 19.04 12.50 20.00
N GLY A 239 18.72 11.38 20.66
CA GLY A 239 17.86 11.34 21.84
C GLY A 239 16.36 11.32 21.54
N VAL A 240 15.57 11.27 22.62
CA VAL A 240 14.10 11.09 22.55
C VAL A 240 13.36 12.28 21.94
N GLN A 241 13.91 13.49 22.04
CA GLN A 241 13.35 14.70 21.39
C GLN A 241 13.43 14.60 19.86
N ALA A 242 14.54 14.06 19.34
CA ALA A 242 14.71 13.82 17.91
C ALA A 242 13.72 12.78 17.40
N VAL A 243 13.53 11.68 18.15
CA VAL A 243 12.52 10.65 17.83
C VAL A 243 11.11 11.25 17.82
N ALA A 244 10.81 12.17 18.74
CA ALA A 244 9.51 12.83 18.74
C ALA A 244 9.25 13.65 17.47
N GLY A 245 10.25 14.42 17.01
CA GLY A 245 10.20 15.12 15.73
C GLY A 245 10.04 14.15 14.55
N LEU A 246 10.88 13.10 14.51
CA LEU A 246 10.85 12.05 13.49
C LEU A 246 9.44 11.44 13.34
N LEU A 247 8.83 11.00 14.44
CA LEU A 247 7.51 10.36 14.44
C LEU A 247 6.41 11.32 13.95
N ALA A 248 6.44 12.58 14.40
CA ALA A 248 5.48 13.59 13.96
C ALA A 248 5.60 13.86 12.46
N GLY A 249 6.83 14.04 11.96
CA GLY A 249 7.09 14.26 10.53
C GLY A 249 6.71 13.06 9.67
N SER A 250 7.07 11.84 10.11
CA SER A 250 6.78 10.62 9.36
C SER A 250 5.28 10.39 9.21
N VAL A 251 4.49 10.55 10.28
CA VAL A 251 3.03 10.39 10.24
C VAL A 251 2.38 11.45 9.35
N ALA A 252 2.75 12.72 9.52
CA ALA A 252 2.16 13.82 8.76
C ALA A 252 2.40 13.67 7.25
N SER A 253 3.58 13.18 6.87
CA SER A 253 3.96 12.93 5.47
C SER A 253 3.36 11.64 4.91
N SER A 254 3.44 10.53 5.66
CA SER A 254 3.02 9.20 5.19
C SER A 254 1.53 9.13 4.87
N VAL A 255 0.68 9.81 5.65
CA VAL A 255 -0.78 9.83 5.42
C VAL A 255 -1.11 10.40 4.04
N GLN A 256 -0.49 11.53 3.67
CA GLN A 256 -0.71 12.18 2.37
C GLN A 256 -0.22 11.29 1.22
N LEU A 257 0.99 10.75 1.38
CA LEU A 257 1.61 9.90 0.36
C LEU A 257 0.83 8.60 0.16
N ALA A 258 0.41 7.95 1.24
CA ALA A 258 -0.29 6.67 1.18
C ALA A 258 -1.68 6.80 0.55
N ILE A 259 -2.44 7.85 0.89
CA ILE A 259 -3.77 8.10 0.31
C ILE A 259 -3.63 8.41 -1.19
N SER A 260 -2.75 9.35 -1.53
CA SER A 260 -2.58 9.77 -2.94
C SER A 260 -2.11 8.63 -3.83
N MET A 261 -1.13 7.83 -3.39
CA MET A 261 -0.64 6.69 -4.17
C MET A 261 -1.70 5.60 -4.32
N SER A 262 -2.42 5.27 -3.24
CA SER A 262 -3.47 4.22 -3.27
C SER A 262 -4.61 4.59 -4.20
N ASN A 263 -5.10 5.83 -4.11
CA ASN A 263 -6.23 6.30 -4.91
C ASN A 263 -5.83 6.56 -6.37
N THR A 264 -4.60 7.00 -6.63
CA THR A 264 -4.07 7.11 -8.00
C THR A 264 -4.07 5.73 -8.67
N GLY A 265 -3.52 4.72 -8.00
CA GLY A 265 -3.46 3.35 -8.52
C GLY A 265 -4.85 2.77 -8.80
N GLY A 266 -5.77 2.89 -7.84
CA GLY A 266 -7.15 2.42 -8.01
C GLY A 266 -7.90 3.15 -9.13
N ALA A 267 -7.69 4.47 -9.27
CA ALA A 267 -8.30 5.25 -10.35
C ALA A 267 -7.79 4.85 -11.73
N TRP A 268 -6.48 4.59 -11.89
CA TRP A 268 -5.93 4.10 -13.16
C TRP A 268 -6.45 2.72 -13.51
N ASP A 269 -6.53 1.80 -12.53
CA ASP A 269 -7.01 0.45 -12.80
C ASP A 269 -8.51 0.43 -13.16
N ASN A 270 -9.32 1.23 -12.48
CA ASN A 270 -10.74 1.36 -12.84
C ASN A 270 -10.95 2.12 -14.16
N ALA A 271 -10.10 3.08 -14.50
CA ALA A 271 -10.13 3.73 -15.81
C ALA A 271 -9.82 2.74 -16.94
N LYS A 272 -8.84 1.84 -16.73
CA LYS A 272 -8.54 0.74 -17.66
C LYS A 272 -9.75 -0.18 -17.81
N LYS A 273 -10.33 -0.66 -16.69
CA LYS A 273 -11.54 -1.50 -16.71
C LYS A 273 -12.75 -0.82 -17.35
N TYR A 274 -12.88 0.50 -17.22
CA TYR A 274 -13.93 1.27 -17.88
C TYR A 274 -13.78 1.20 -19.41
N THR A 275 -12.56 1.38 -19.93
CA THR A 275 -12.30 1.24 -21.37
C THR A 275 -12.44 -0.20 -21.88
N GLU A 276 -12.07 -1.20 -21.07
CA GLU A 276 -12.23 -2.62 -21.43
C GLU A 276 -13.70 -3.05 -21.61
N LYS A 277 -14.65 -2.33 -21.00
CA LYS A 277 -16.09 -2.62 -21.09
C LYS A 277 -16.80 -1.98 -22.29
N GLY A 278 -16.14 -1.07 -23.02
CA GLY A 278 -16.75 -0.24 -24.07
C GLY A 278 -17.57 0.91 -23.53
#